data_AF-A0A523FTB1-F1
#
_entry.id   AF-A0A523FTB1-F1
#
_cell.length_a   1.000
_cell.length_b   1.000
_cell.length_c   1.000
_cell.angle_alpha   90.00
_cell.angle_beta   90.00
_cell.angle_gamma   90.00
#
_symmetry.space_group_name_H-M   'P 1'
#
loop_
_entity.id
_entity.type
_entity.pdbx_description
1 polymer ?
#
loop_
_entity_poly.entity_id
_entity_poly.type
_entity_poly.pdbx_seq_one_letter_code
_entity_poly.pdbx_strand_id
1 'polypeptide(L)'
;MNAGLNGPQTPWRGTRRRPAGRGRARDFAGRGTVLTGIALGARAKGSNRGATRPGRAPRRGATWTARWPGPPVGGAGRPALTRWADRGPGRAPAGGAACDSPAPRLELHKSRPPGRHQDVPGRASMNDTSNINSVLFLGPTDVKDVITMEKAIDLVEEGYRGAVEFPLINAPRRRVHSPEGVRVSNFPGGIDSLGVIGSLTRAESVSHDPKNQVYPYREHPVYLLWDSETAHLKAIMMGEITEKRVGFSSVMALRTGATTGVGIRHLARKNSEVAGVYGTGGQALHKVLACSSERAIKKYKIYSRNPDNRKAFIEKLAPLVDAEFEDLDDPREVCRDTDIVICATNSNVPVFDGDWLEPGQHVITVVGSNNSLVKGGWLESGRRENDDRTCERASFIVTNWKESVIQDGQAGLMEPIEAGVITWDKIVELGEIISGAHPGRTTDDEITYHANNNGTAASDLAIAQWVHDKCVEMGRGQKIEIPVPGTQ
;
A
#
# COMPACT_ATOMS: atom_id res chain seq x y z
N MET A 1 30.02 59.26 18.96
CA MET A 1 30.34 60.67 18.67
C MET A 1 29.54 61.08 17.44
N ASN A 2 28.70 62.10 17.64
CA ASN A 2 27.97 62.98 16.69
C ASN A 2 27.39 62.34 15.41
N ALA A 3 26.08 62.06 15.30
CA ALA A 3 24.88 62.90 15.46
C ALA A 3 24.65 63.92 14.33
N GLY A 4 23.58 63.69 13.57
CA GLY A 4 22.53 64.69 13.38
C GLY A 4 21.95 64.77 11.97
N LEU A 5 20.66 65.04 11.75
CA LEU A 5 19.50 65.29 12.62
C LEU A 5 18.25 65.28 11.69
N ASN A 6 17.14 64.73 12.20
CA ASN A 6 15.73 65.18 12.13
C ASN A 6 15.15 65.69 10.79
N GLY A 7 13.98 65.26 10.32
CA GLY A 7 12.71 65.06 11.03
C GLY A 7 11.54 65.57 10.14
N PRO A 8 10.28 65.66 10.61
CA PRO A 8 9.17 64.79 10.17
C PRO A 8 7.94 65.54 9.59
N GLN A 9 6.92 64.80 9.08
CA GLN A 9 5.48 64.94 9.44
C GLN A 9 4.51 64.18 8.48
N THR A 10 3.65 63.34 9.07
CA THR A 10 2.37 62.76 8.59
C THR A 10 1.19 63.76 8.74
N PRO A 11 -0.11 63.41 8.60
CA PRO A 11 -0.89 62.65 7.59
C PRO A 11 -2.26 63.32 7.22
N TRP A 12 -2.93 63.04 6.10
CA TRP A 12 -4.38 63.30 5.88
C TRP A 12 -4.91 62.43 4.71
N ARG A 13 -5.83 61.46 4.87
CA ARG A 13 -7.32 61.45 4.95
C ARG A 13 -8.09 62.16 3.81
N GLY A 14 -8.98 61.39 3.15
CA GLY A 14 -10.13 61.87 2.36
C GLY A 14 -10.59 60.88 1.27
N THR A 15 -11.39 59.85 1.57
CA THR A 15 -12.87 59.74 1.43
C THR A 15 -13.52 59.97 0.04
N ARG A 16 -14.17 58.88 -0.43
CA ARG A 16 -15.52 58.74 -1.04
C ARG A 16 -15.87 59.50 -2.35
N ARG A 17 -16.39 58.74 -3.33
CA ARG A 17 -17.82 58.72 -3.73
C ARG A 17 -18.15 57.67 -4.82
N ARG A 18 -19.19 56.84 -4.56
CA ARG A 18 -20.15 56.30 -5.56
C ARG A 18 -21.17 57.39 -5.94
N PRO A 19 -22.00 57.27 -7.01
CA PRO A 19 -23.33 56.60 -6.94
C PRO A 19 -23.74 55.84 -8.25
N ALA A 20 -24.45 54.69 -8.17
CA ALA A 20 -25.91 54.44 -8.28
C ALA A 20 -26.51 54.56 -9.70
N GLY A 21 -27.43 53.72 -10.20
CA GLY A 21 -28.12 52.54 -9.66
C GLY A 21 -29.31 52.06 -10.54
N ARG A 22 -29.97 51.01 -10.03
CA ARG A 22 -31.40 50.57 -10.15
C ARG A 22 -31.96 50.01 -11.48
N GLY A 23 -32.63 48.85 -11.33
CA GLY A 23 -33.81 48.42 -12.09
C GLY A 23 -34.28 47.00 -11.72
N ARG A 24 -35.49 46.85 -11.15
CA ARG A 24 -36.20 45.58 -10.87
C ARG A 24 -37.38 45.41 -11.84
N ALA A 25 -37.76 44.17 -12.17
CA ALA A 25 -39.13 43.65 -12.41
C ALA A 25 -39.03 42.14 -12.79
N ARG A 26 -39.59 41.20 -12.01
CA ARG A 26 -40.95 40.59 -12.02
C ARG A 26 -41.24 39.56 -13.14
N ASP A 27 -41.54 38.33 -12.68
CA ASP A 27 -42.37 37.21 -13.17
C ASP A 27 -42.82 37.11 -14.64
N PHE A 28 -42.69 35.92 -15.23
CA PHE A 28 -43.78 35.23 -15.92
C PHE A 28 -43.48 33.72 -16.13
N ALA A 29 -44.50 32.89 -15.92
CA ALA A 29 -44.53 31.46 -16.20
C ALA A 29 -44.70 31.16 -17.70
N GLY A 30 -44.26 29.99 -18.18
CA GLY A 30 -44.56 29.52 -19.53
C GLY A 30 -44.01 28.13 -19.86
N ARG A 31 -44.93 27.18 -20.03
CA ARG A 31 -44.72 25.79 -20.50
C ARG A 31 -44.17 25.74 -21.93
N GLY A 32 -43.51 24.63 -22.31
CA GLY A 32 -43.27 24.34 -23.73
C GLY A 32 -42.35 23.15 -24.02
N THR A 33 -42.90 21.94 -23.91
CA THR A 33 -42.37 20.70 -24.52
C THR A 33 -42.40 20.82 -26.04
N VAL A 34 -41.32 20.48 -26.77
CA VAL A 34 -41.40 19.85 -28.12
C VAL A 34 -40.14 19.03 -28.41
N LEU A 35 -40.37 17.73 -28.65
CA LEU A 35 -39.53 16.78 -29.37
C LEU A 35 -39.51 17.09 -30.87
N THR A 36 -38.37 16.92 -31.55
CA THR A 36 -38.33 16.35 -32.90
C THR A 36 -36.93 15.87 -33.28
N GLY A 37 -36.84 14.60 -33.67
CA GLY A 37 -35.72 14.06 -34.44
C GLY A 37 -36.00 14.06 -35.95
N ILE A 38 -35.17 13.27 -36.66
CA ILE A 38 -35.17 12.92 -38.11
C ILE A 38 -34.34 13.91 -38.96
N ALA A 39 -33.56 13.54 -39.99
CA ALA A 39 -32.75 12.37 -40.39
C ALA A 39 -32.08 12.74 -41.74
N LEU A 40 -30.89 12.17 -42.01
CA LEU A 40 -30.35 11.63 -43.28
C LEU A 40 -30.36 12.41 -44.63
N GLY A 41 -29.20 12.36 -45.30
CA GLY A 41 -29.02 12.30 -46.77
C GLY A 41 -27.96 13.30 -47.32
N ALA A 42 -26.69 12.96 -47.56
CA ALA A 42 -26.05 12.10 -48.60
C ALA A 42 -25.71 12.79 -49.96
N ARG A 43 -24.40 12.86 -50.30
CA ARG A 43 -23.70 12.70 -51.62
C ARG A 43 -22.27 13.29 -51.49
N ALA A 44 -21.10 12.71 -51.79
CA ALA A 44 -20.54 11.62 -52.64
C ALA A 44 -19.72 12.14 -53.85
N LYS A 45 -18.41 11.82 -53.87
CA LYS A 45 -17.45 11.52 -54.98
C LYS A 45 -16.01 11.80 -54.46
N GLY A 46 -14.96 10.98 -54.54
CA GLY A 46 -14.71 9.65 -55.10
C GLY A 46 -13.28 9.55 -55.69
N SER A 47 -12.47 8.55 -55.28
CA SER A 47 -11.56 7.70 -56.10
C SER A 47 -10.34 7.17 -55.31
N ASN A 48 -9.62 6.12 -55.75
CA ASN A 48 -9.88 4.68 -55.60
C ASN A 48 -8.52 3.91 -55.65
N ARG A 49 -8.56 2.60 -55.29
CA ARG A 49 -7.61 1.47 -55.55
C ARG A 49 -6.55 1.16 -54.46
N GLY A 50 -6.39 -0.08 -53.99
CA GLY A 50 -7.03 -1.35 -54.34
C GLY A 50 -6.63 -2.51 -53.41
N ALA A 51 -7.48 -3.53 -53.33
CA ALA A 51 -7.23 -4.82 -52.69
C ALA A 51 -7.97 -5.92 -53.45
N THR A 52 -7.37 -7.10 -53.55
CA THR A 52 -8.01 -8.34 -54.04
C THR A 52 -7.97 -9.42 -52.94
N ARG A 53 -9.08 -10.16 -52.83
CA ARG A 53 -9.40 -11.31 -51.94
C ARG A 53 -9.90 -12.43 -52.86
N PRO A 54 -9.94 -13.73 -52.48
CA PRO A 54 -11.04 -14.30 -51.67
C PRO A 54 -10.62 -15.54 -50.81
N GLY A 55 -11.39 -16.21 -49.94
CA GLY A 55 -12.83 -16.28 -49.67
C GLY A 55 -13.17 -17.09 -48.38
N ARG A 56 -14.47 -17.14 -48.03
CA ARG A 56 -15.13 -17.89 -46.92
C ARG A 56 -15.40 -19.37 -47.34
N ALA A 57 -15.78 -20.39 -46.53
CA ALA A 57 -16.48 -20.59 -45.22
C ALA A 57 -16.20 -22.07 -44.74
N PRO A 58 -16.92 -22.73 -43.80
CA PRO A 58 -17.76 -22.33 -42.65
C PRO A 58 -17.41 -23.07 -41.31
N ARG A 59 -18.13 -22.73 -40.23
CA ARG A 59 -18.06 -23.33 -38.87
C ARG A 59 -18.67 -24.75 -38.81
N ARG A 60 -18.05 -25.65 -38.04
CA ARG A 60 -18.68 -26.82 -37.36
C ARG A 60 -18.12 -26.93 -35.94
N GLY A 61 -18.99 -27.22 -34.99
CA GLY A 61 -18.64 -27.45 -33.59
C GLY A 61 -18.04 -28.84 -33.35
N ALA A 62 -17.21 -28.95 -32.34
CA ALA A 62 -16.98 -30.16 -31.57
C ALA A 62 -16.27 -29.80 -30.26
N THR A 63 -16.83 -30.29 -29.16
CA THR A 63 -16.26 -30.43 -27.83
C THR A 63 -14.89 -31.11 -27.87
N TRP A 64 -13.91 -30.60 -27.12
CA TRP A 64 -12.65 -31.29 -26.88
C TRP A 64 -12.39 -31.42 -25.39
N THR A 65 -12.50 -32.65 -24.89
CA THR A 65 -11.87 -33.15 -23.67
C THR A 65 -10.37 -33.29 -23.91
N ALA A 66 -9.54 -32.56 -23.16
CA ALA A 66 -8.09 -32.70 -23.24
C ALA A 66 -7.61 -33.90 -22.38
N ARG A 67 -7.17 -34.97 -23.05
CA ARG A 67 -6.31 -36.02 -22.49
C ARG A 67 -4.85 -35.54 -22.55
N TRP A 68 -4.13 -35.70 -21.44
CA TRP A 68 -2.68 -35.52 -21.37
C TRP A 68 -1.94 -36.62 -22.15
N PRO A 69 -0.93 -36.30 -22.98
CA PRO A 69 -0.05 -37.30 -23.56
C PRO A 69 1.10 -37.62 -22.59
N GLY A 70 1.30 -38.92 -22.32
CA GLY A 70 2.48 -39.45 -21.61
C GLY A 70 3.75 -39.36 -22.47
N PRO A 71 4.93 -39.51 -21.85
CA PRO A 71 6.21 -39.34 -22.55
C PRO A 71 6.59 -40.61 -23.36
N PRO A 72 7.34 -40.46 -24.47
CA PRO A 72 7.85 -41.60 -25.23
C PRO A 72 9.09 -42.22 -24.57
N VAL A 73 9.19 -43.55 -24.69
CA VAL A 73 10.31 -44.38 -24.21
C VAL A 73 11.17 -44.83 -25.39
N GLY A 74 12.49 -44.80 -25.20
CA GLY A 74 13.52 -45.52 -25.98
C GLY A 74 14.69 -44.61 -26.36
N GLY A 75 15.96 -44.90 -26.10
CA GLY A 75 16.63 -46.03 -25.47
C GLY A 75 18.16 -45.83 -25.52
N ALA A 76 18.86 -46.62 -24.70
CA ALA A 76 20.31 -46.91 -24.67
C ALA A 76 21.29 -45.85 -24.11
N GLY A 77 22.04 -46.25 -23.07
CA GLY A 77 23.34 -45.65 -22.73
C GLY A 77 23.62 -45.37 -21.24
N ARG A 78 23.88 -46.42 -20.44
CA ARG A 78 24.64 -46.35 -19.16
C ARG A 78 25.58 -47.58 -19.16
N PRO A 79 26.75 -47.60 -18.46
CA PRO A 79 26.92 -47.02 -17.11
C PRO A 79 28.32 -46.49 -16.73
N ALA A 80 28.38 -45.69 -15.65
CA ALA A 80 29.34 -45.87 -14.55
C ALA A 80 28.94 -44.94 -13.38
N LEU A 81 28.40 -45.52 -12.31
CA LEU A 81 28.32 -44.89 -10.98
C LEU A 81 29.05 -45.83 -10.03
N THR A 82 30.08 -45.28 -9.39
CA THR A 82 30.86 -45.91 -8.34
C THR A 82 30.00 -46.12 -7.10
N ARG A 83 30.08 -47.36 -6.57
CA ARG A 83 29.62 -47.79 -5.24
C ARG A 83 30.23 -46.92 -4.15
N TRP A 84 29.65 -46.93 -2.96
CA TRP A 84 30.25 -47.49 -1.73
C TRP A 84 29.13 -47.86 -0.75
N ALA A 85 29.37 -48.94 0.00
CA ALA A 85 28.36 -49.81 0.59
C ALA A 85 28.21 -49.67 2.11
N ASP A 86 27.05 -50.13 2.60
CA ASP A 86 26.74 -50.79 3.87
C ASP A 86 27.70 -50.69 5.06
N ARG A 87 27.13 -50.34 6.23
CA ARG A 87 27.27 -51.11 7.49
C ARG A 87 26.22 -50.68 8.53
N GLY A 88 25.56 -51.68 9.12
CA GLY A 88 24.65 -51.56 10.25
C GLY A 88 25.35 -51.34 11.62
N PRO A 89 24.60 -51.42 12.73
CA PRO A 89 24.76 -50.56 13.90
C PRO A 89 25.72 -51.09 14.97
N GLY A 90 26.43 -50.17 15.65
CA GLY A 90 27.37 -50.50 16.72
C GLY A 90 27.37 -49.46 17.85
N ARG A 91 26.91 -49.93 19.03
CA ARG A 91 27.07 -49.45 20.41
C ARG A 91 27.97 -48.23 20.67
N ALA A 92 27.41 -47.25 21.39
CA ALA A 92 28.16 -46.25 22.16
C ALA A 92 28.53 -46.78 23.57
N PRO A 93 29.65 -46.34 24.18
CA PRO A 93 29.97 -46.64 25.57
C PRO A 93 29.36 -45.61 26.54
N ALA A 94 29.12 -46.07 27.76
CA ALA A 94 28.48 -45.38 28.87
C ALA A 94 29.49 -44.70 29.82
N GLY A 95 29.00 -43.65 30.51
CA GLY A 95 29.53 -42.99 31.71
C GLY A 95 28.85 -41.61 31.81
N GLY A 96 27.83 -41.35 32.64
CA GLY A 96 27.80 -41.31 34.12
C GLY A 96 28.42 -39.97 34.56
N ALA A 97 27.75 -38.96 35.16
CA ALA A 97 26.72 -38.86 36.21
C ALA A 97 25.98 -37.49 36.06
N ALA A 98 24.66 -37.30 36.20
CA ALA A 98 23.70 -37.38 37.33
C ALA A 98 23.33 -35.99 37.94
N CYS A 99 22.02 -35.85 38.22
CA CYS A 99 21.27 -34.81 38.98
C CYS A 99 20.94 -33.48 38.26
N ASP A 100 19.76 -32.85 38.35
CA ASP A 100 18.44 -33.21 38.90
C ASP A 100 17.39 -32.14 38.47
N SER A 101 16.12 -32.56 38.38
CA SER A 101 14.86 -31.77 38.45
C SER A 101 14.17 -31.25 37.16
N PRO A 102 12.81 -31.30 37.11
CA PRO A 102 12.02 -31.33 35.87
C PRO A 102 11.28 -30.01 35.55
N ALA A 103 11.04 -29.79 34.25
CA ALA A 103 10.22 -28.70 33.71
C ALA A 103 8.71 -28.90 34.01
N PRO A 104 7.93 -27.82 34.21
CA PRO A 104 6.54 -27.91 34.64
C PRO A 104 5.61 -28.41 33.52
N ARG A 105 4.73 -29.34 33.86
CA ARG A 105 3.68 -29.92 33.02
C ARG A 105 2.40 -29.11 33.26
N LEU A 106 1.90 -28.39 32.25
CA LEU A 106 0.57 -27.78 32.32
C LEU A 106 -0.49 -28.89 32.24
N GLU A 107 -1.25 -29.09 33.32
CA GLU A 107 -2.41 -29.98 33.36
C GLU A 107 -3.65 -29.25 32.79
N LEU A 108 -4.20 -29.80 31.70
CA LEU A 108 -5.52 -29.42 31.19
C LEU A 108 -6.59 -30.22 31.95
N HIS A 109 -7.34 -29.54 32.82
CA HIS A 109 -8.51 -30.09 33.50
C HIS A 109 -9.58 -30.54 32.48
N LYS A 110 -9.90 -31.84 32.49
CA LYS A 110 -11.08 -32.40 31.82
C LYS A 110 -12.18 -32.62 32.86
N SER A 111 -13.29 -31.91 32.73
CA SER A 111 -14.56 -32.28 33.36
C SER A 111 -15.63 -32.43 32.29
N ARG A 112 -16.16 -33.64 32.16
CA ARG A 112 -17.24 -34.05 31.25
C ARG A 112 -18.57 -34.08 32.04
N PRO A 113 -19.71 -33.57 31.54
CA PRO A 113 -21.01 -33.94 32.08
C PRO A 113 -21.62 -35.17 31.37
N PRO A 114 -22.57 -35.88 32.00
CA PRO A 114 -23.08 -37.17 31.53
C PRO A 114 -24.19 -37.02 30.49
N GLY A 115 -24.34 -38.05 29.65
CA GLY A 115 -25.16 -38.05 28.43
C GLY A 115 -26.68 -38.09 28.65
N ARG A 116 -27.40 -37.82 27.56
CA ARG A 116 -28.82 -38.14 27.40
C ARG A 116 -29.12 -38.56 25.95
N HIS A 117 -29.78 -39.72 25.89
CA HIS A 117 -30.67 -40.29 24.88
C HIS A 117 -30.65 -39.79 23.42
N GLN A 118 -30.49 -40.77 22.53
CA GLN A 118 -30.89 -40.74 21.13
C GLN A 118 -32.41 -40.50 21.04
N ASP A 119 -32.78 -39.46 20.31
CA ASP A 119 -34.06 -39.35 19.62
C ASP A 119 -33.77 -39.07 18.14
N VAL A 120 -34.45 -39.78 17.26
CA VAL A 120 -34.39 -39.57 15.80
C VAL A 120 -35.53 -38.63 15.41
N PRO A 121 -35.27 -37.42 14.87
CA PRO A 121 -36.23 -36.70 14.06
C PRO A 121 -35.88 -36.96 12.57
N GLY A 122 -36.79 -37.44 11.74
CA GLY A 122 -37.98 -36.66 11.38
C GLY A 122 -37.62 -35.81 10.16
N ARG A 123 -38.02 -36.29 8.97
CA ARG A 123 -37.96 -35.66 7.64
C ARG A 123 -37.59 -34.16 7.66
N ALA A 124 -36.40 -33.84 7.17
CA ALA A 124 -35.87 -32.48 7.09
C ALA A 124 -36.88 -31.53 6.41
N SER A 125 -37.28 -30.51 7.17
CA SER A 125 -37.85 -29.27 6.67
C SER A 125 -36.81 -28.60 5.76
N MET A 126 -37.18 -28.21 4.55
CA MET A 126 -36.31 -27.56 3.55
C MET A 126 -35.85 -26.12 3.94
N ASN A 127 -35.88 -25.72 5.20
CA ASN A 127 -35.43 -24.40 5.67
C ASN A 127 -34.71 -24.48 7.04
N ASP A 128 -33.82 -25.44 7.22
CA ASP A 128 -32.94 -25.47 8.39
C ASP A 128 -31.75 -24.51 8.20
N THR A 129 -31.87 -23.30 8.74
CA THR A 129 -30.82 -22.26 8.71
C THR A 129 -29.73 -22.46 9.77
N SER A 130 -29.80 -23.51 10.60
CA SER A 130 -28.79 -23.80 11.63
C SER A 130 -27.42 -24.22 11.05
N ASN A 131 -27.37 -24.55 9.76
CA ASN A 131 -26.18 -25.01 9.04
C ASN A 131 -25.65 -23.98 8.02
N ILE A 132 -26.03 -22.70 8.12
CA ILE A 132 -25.60 -21.66 7.19
C ILE A 132 -24.86 -20.55 7.95
N ASN A 133 -23.62 -20.30 7.55
CA ASN A 133 -22.87 -19.10 7.93
C ASN A 133 -23.14 -17.99 6.91
N SER A 134 -23.27 -16.75 7.38
CA SER A 134 -23.39 -15.57 6.52
C SER A 134 -22.07 -14.82 6.47
N VAL A 135 -21.51 -14.67 5.27
CA VAL A 135 -20.28 -13.92 4.99
C VAL A 135 -20.64 -12.63 4.27
N LEU A 136 -20.03 -11.50 4.65
CA LEU A 136 -20.24 -10.25 3.94
C LEU A 136 -19.30 -10.14 2.73
N PHE A 137 -19.87 -9.99 1.54
CA PHE A 137 -19.13 -9.59 0.35
C PHE A 137 -19.22 -8.08 0.15
N LEU A 138 -18.07 -7.43 0.08
CA LEU A 138 -17.94 -5.99 -0.17
C LEU A 138 -17.22 -5.79 -1.51
N GLY A 139 -17.91 -5.23 -2.50
CA GLY A 139 -17.34 -4.92 -3.80
C GLY A 139 -16.70 -3.52 -3.85
N PRO A 140 -16.08 -3.15 -5.00
CA PRO A 140 -15.37 -1.88 -5.13
C PRO A 140 -16.25 -0.64 -4.87
N THR A 141 -17.55 -0.73 -5.16
CA THR A 141 -18.50 0.36 -4.90
C THR A 141 -18.91 0.48 -3.45
N ASP A 142 -18.80 -0.60 -2.67
CA ASP A 142 -19.18 -0.62 -1.26
C ASP A 142 -18.11 0.05 -0.39
N VAL A 143 -16.84 -0.21 -0.70
CA VAL A 143 -15.67 0.22 0.09
C VAL A 143 -15.15 1.62 -0.23
N LYS A 144 -15.73 2.26 -1.24
CA LYS A 144 -15.32 3.61 -1.64
C LYS A 144 -15.82 4.66 -0.66
N ASP A 145 -14.97 5.66 -0.43
CA ASP A 145 -15.29 6.90 0.27
C ASP A 145 -15.80 6.68 1.71
N VAL A 146 -15.34 5.61 2.36
CA VAL A 146 -15.78 5.20 3.71
C VAL A 146 -14.90 5.83 4.79
N ILE A 147 -13.62 6.07 4.50
CA ILE A 147 -12.60 6.46 5.48
C ILE A 147 -11.90 7.76 5.07
N THR A 148 -11.35 8.50 6.04
CA THR A 148 -10.48 9.67 5.78
C THR A 148 -9.00 9.32 5.98
N MET A 149 -8.09 10.13 5.45
CA MET A 149 -6.65 9.91 5.65
C MET A 149 -6.27 9.91 7.14
N GLU A 150 -6.81 10.86 7.92
CA GLU A 150 -6.54 10.98 9.36
C GLU A 150 -6.91 9.70 10.10
N LYS A 151 -8.11 9.17 9.81
CA LYS A 151 -8.56 7.92 10.43
C LYS A 151 -7.72 6.73 9.97
N ALA A 152 -7.30 6.71 8.71
CA ALA A 152 -6.42 5.67 8.19
C ALA A 152 -5.04 5.70 8.88
N ILE A 153 -4.48 6.88 9.17
CA ILE A 153 -3.23 7.04 9.93
C ILE A 153 -3.37 6.40 11.32
N ASP A 154 -4.44 6.73 12.05
CA ASP A 154 -4.68 6.19 13.39
C ASP A 154 -4.82 4.65 13.38
N LEU A 155 -5.55 4.10 12.42
CA LEU A 155 -5.71 2.64 12.30
C LEU A 155 -4.41 1.95 11.90
N VAL A 156 -3.61 2.56 11.03
CA VAL A 156 -2.31 2.01 10.65
C VAL A 156 -1.34 2.03 11.84
N GLU A 157 -1.37 3.09 12.66
CA GLU A 157 -0.60 3.15 13.89
C GLU A 157 -1.03 2.05 14.88
N GLU A 158 -2.34 1.84 15.05
CA GLU A 158 -2.88 0.72 15.84
C GLU A 158 -2.41 -0.64 15.30
N GLY A 159 -2.39 -0.82 13.97
CA GLY A 159 -1.90 -2.06 13.37
C GLY A 159 -0.42 -2.31 13.64
N TYR A 160 0.43 -1.29 13.59
CA TYR A 160 1.83 -1.43 13.96
C TYR A 160 2.01 -1.70 15.46
N ARG A 161 1.21 -1.07 16.33
CA ARG A 161 1.21 -1.34 17.77
C ARG A 161 0.82 -2.79 18.07
N GLY A 162 -0.28 -3.26 17.50
CA GLY A 162 -0.74 -4.64 17.68
C GLY A 162 0.26 -5.68 17.14
N ALA A 163 0.99 -5.36 16.06
CA ALA A 163 2.06 -6.22 15.55
C ALA A 163 3.30 -6.28 16.47
N VAL A 164 3.52 -5.29 17.33
CA VAL A 164 4.54 -5.35 18.39
C VAL A 164 4.03 -6.15 19.58
N GLU A 165 2.78 -5.92 19.98
CA GLU A 165 2.15 -6.59 21.12
C GLU A 165 2.00 -8.11 20.90
N PHE A 166 1.63 -8.52 19.68
CA PHE A 166 1.49 -9.93 19.33
C PHE A 166 2.13 -10.25 17.97
N PRO A 167 3.47 -10.41 17.89
CA PRO A 167 4.20 -10.50 16.62
C PRO A 167 3.84 -11.70 15.73
N LEU A 168 3.35 -12.79 16.32
CA LEU A 168 3.00 -14.01 15.58
C LEU A 168 1.84 -13.80 14.60
N ILE A 169 1.05 -12.75 14.77
CA ILE A 169 -0.10 -12.46 13.91
C ILE A 169 0.29 -11.83 12.58
N ASN A 170 1.57 -11.48 12.35
CA ASN A 170 1.99 -10.79 11.14
C ASN A 170 3.14 -11.56 10.48
N ALA A 171 3.06 -11.77 9.17
CA ALA A 171 4.06 -12.50 8.41
C ALA A 171 4.51 -11.70 7.18
N PRO A 172 5.78 -11.83 6.74
CA PRO A 172 6.27 -11.06 5.61
C PRO A 172 5.48 -11.40 4.35
N ARG A 173 5.24 -10.38 3.52
CA ARG A 173 4.54 -10.56 2.25
C ARG A 173 5.21 -11.65 1.42
N ARG A 174 4.42 -12.51 0.77
CA ARG A 174 4.93 -13.50 -0.18
C ARG A 174 4.54 -13.10 -1.59
N ARG A 175 5.46 -13.30 -2.52
CA ARG A 175 5.29 -12.88 -3.90
C ARG A 175 5.69 -13.99 -4.84
N VAL A 176 4.91 -14.14 -5.90
CA VAL A 176 5.19 -15.05 -6.99
C VAL A 176 5.06 -14.31 -8.32
N HIS A 177 5.78 -14.81 -9.32
CA HIS A 177 5.83 -14.25 -10.66
C HIS A 177 5.50 -15.33 -11.68
N SER A 178 4.69 -14.99 -12.68
CA SER A 178 4.56 -15.80 -13.89
C SER A 178 5.63 -15.39 -14.92
N PRO A 179 5.95 -16.26 -15.90
CA PRO A 179 6.81 -15.90 -17.02
C PRO A 179 6.31 -14.71 -17.84
N GLU A 180 4.99 -14.50 -17.90
CA GLU A 180 4.32 -13.43 -18.64
C GLU A 180 4.31 -12.08 -17.90
N GLY A 181 5.05 -11.94 -16.79
CA GLY A 181 5.13 -10.71 -16.02
C GLY A 181 3.93 -10.45 -15.10
N VAL A 182 3.10 -11.45 -14.82
CA VAL A 182 2.06 -11.36 -13.78
C VAL A 182 2.71 -11.57 -12.42
N ARG A 183 2.41 -10.67 -11.49
CA ARG A 183 2.89 -10.69 -10.11
C ARG A 183 1.70 -10.81 -9.17
N VAL A 184 1.73 -11.81 -8.30
CA VAL A 184 0.77 -11.94 -7.19
C VAL A 184 1.51 -11.72 -5.89
N SER A 185 1.00 -10.82 -5.05
CA SER A 185 1.54 -10.57 -3.70
C SER A 185 0.46 -10.85 -2.66
N ASN A 186 0.82 -11.67 -1.66
CA ASN A 186 -0.01 -12.04 -0.52
C ASN A 186 0.59 -11.44 0.75
N PHE A 187 -0.25 -10.87 1.60
CA PHE A 187 0.11 -10.22 2.85
C PHE A 187 -0.72 -10.89 3.95
N PRO A 188 -0.23 -11.99 4.54
CA PRO A 188 -0.90 -12.65 5.66
C PRO A 188 -0.65 -11.89 6.97
N GLY A 189 -1.71 -11.70 7.75
CA GLY A 189 -1.57 -11.27 9.13
C GLY A 189 -2.88 -10.85 9.79
N GLY A 190 -2.84 -9.98 10.79
CA GLY A 190 -4.01 -9.58 11.55
C GLY A 190 -3.70 -8.55 12.63
N ILE A 191 -4.71 -8.25 13.44
CA ILE A 191 -4.59 -7.44 14.66
C ILE A 191 -5.50 -8.07 15.72
N ASP A 192 -4.88 -8.62 16.75
CA ASP A 192 -5.58 -9.34 17.82
C ASP A 192 -6.54 -8.42 18.59
N SER A 193 -6.10 -7.19 18.90
CA SER A 193 -6.91 -6.17 19.58
C SER A 193 -8.17 -5.75 18.80
N LEU A 194 -8.23 -6.01 17.49
CA LEU A 194 -9.39 -5.74 16.64
C LEU A 194 -10.18 -7.00 16.27
N GLY A 195 -9.83 -8.16 16.84
CA GLY A 195 -10.52 -9.42 16.58
C GLY A 195 -10.45 -9.87 15.12
N VAL A 196 -9.37 -9.54 14.40
CA VAL A 196 -9.25 -9.78 12.96
C VAL A 196 -7.93 -10.45 12.59
N ILE A 197 -8.02 -11.51 11.80
CA ILE A 197 -6.89 -12.18 11.14
C ILE A 197 -7.26 -12.50 9.70
N GLY A 198 -6.28 -12.56 8.80
CA GLY A 198 -6.52 -12.96 7.43
C GLY A 198 -5.41 -12.60 6.48
N SER A 199 -5.81 -12.15 5.30
CA SER A 199 -4.84 -11.86 4.25
C SER A 199 -5.34 -10.82 3.25
N LEU A 200 -4.41 -10.01 2.77
CA LEU A 200 -4.59 -9.20 1.58
C LEU A 200 -3.87 -9.87 0.41
N THR A 201 -4.52 -9.95 -0.76
CA THR A 201 -3.94 -10.41 -2.01
C THR A 201 -4.11 -9.35 -3.09
N ARG A 202 -3.09 -9.15 -3.91
CA ARG A 202 -3.18 -8.30 -5.09
C ARG A 202 -2.42 -8.90 -6.28
N ALA A 203 -2.96 -8.67 -7.46
CA ALA A 203 -2.37 -9.09 -8.73
C ALA A 203 -2.09 -7.89 -9.63
N GLU A 204 -0.96 -7.90 -10.30
CA GLU A 204 -0.57 -6.86 -11.24
C GLU A 204 0.23 -7.43 -12.40
N SER A 205 0.03 -6.87 -13.60
CA SER A 205 0.93 -7.04 -14.72
C SER A 205 2.04 -6.00 -14.57
N VAL A 206 3.28 -6.47 -14.70
CA VAL A 206 4.46 -5.63 -14.53
C VAL A 206 5.30 -5.74 -15.79
N SER A 207 5.58 -4.59 -16.41
CA SER A 207 6.65 -4.47 -17.40
C SER A 207 7.85 -3.74 -16.78
N HIS A 208 9.03 -4.16 -17.21
CA HIS A 208 10.29 -3.68 -16.66
C HIS A 208 11.01 -2.84 -17.72
N ASP A 209 11.26 -1.57 -17.39
CA ASP A 209 12.19 -0.68 -18.08
C ASP A 209 13.42 -0.50 -17.16
N PRO A 210 14.66 -0.49 -17.66
CA PRO A 210 15.85 -0.27 -16.85
C PRO A 210 15.75 0.94 -15.90
N LYS A 211 15.08 2.02 -16.33
CA LYS A 211 14.97 3.26 -15.54
C LYS A 211 13.71 3.34 -14.68
N ASN A 212 12.62 2.68 -15.07
CA ASN A 212 11.34 2.79 -14.38
C ASN A 212 10.57 1.47 -14.36
N GLN A 213 9.73 1.30 -13.34
CA GLN A 213 8.73 0.23 -13.34
C GLN A 213 7.41 0.71 -13.95
N VAL A 214 6.84 -0.08 -14.87
CA VAL A 214 5.57 0.22 -15.53
C VAL A 214 4.54 -0.88 -15.21
N TYR A 215 3.29 -0.47 -15.05
CA TYR A 215 2.19 -1.35 -14.64
C TYR A 215 1.07 -1.29 -15.66
N PRO A 216 1.10 -2.12 -16.72
CA PRO A 216 0.06 -2.15 -17.74
C PRO A 216 -1.34 -2.45 -17.17
N TYR A 217 -1.39 -3.27 -16.11
CA TYR A 217 -2.62 -3.61 -15.43
C TYR A 217 -2.38 -3.83 -13.94
N ARG A 218 -3.35 -3.40 -13.12
CA ARG A 218 -3.41 -3.73 -11.69
C ARG A 218 -4.84 -4.07 -11.33
N GLU A 219 -5.02 -5.24 -10.76
CA GLU A 219 -6.32 -5.68 -10.27
C GLU A 219 -6.62 -5.05 -8.90
N HIS A 220 -7.90 -5.04 -8.53
CA HIS A 220 -8.35 -4.69 -7.20
C HIS A 220 -7.68 -5.59 -6.14
N PRO A 221 -7.26 -5.01 -5.01
CA PRO A 221 -6.87 -5.81 -3.86
C PRO A 221 -8.08 -6.58 -3.32
N VAL A 222 -7.83 -7.79 -2.84
CA VAL A 222 -8.81 -8.66 -2.19
C VAL A 222 -8.35 -8.88 -0.75
N TYR A 223 -9.22 -8.56 0.20
CA TYR A 223 -9.04 -8.76 1.62
C TYR A 223 -9.94 -9.90 2.06
N LEU A 224 -9.36 -10.86 2.77
CA LEU A 224 -10.08 -11.94 3.43
C LEU A 224 -9.95 -11.69 4.93
N LEU A 225 -11.08 -11.52 5.60
CA LEU A 225 -11.16 -11.17 7.01
C LEU A 225 -11.81 -12.33 7.76
N TRP A 226 -11.07 -12.95 8.65
CA TRP A 226 -11.58 -13.89 9.64
C TRP A 226 -11.59 -13.25 11.01
N ASP A 227 -12.52 -13.73 11.82
CA ASP A 227 -12.52 -13.51 13.25
C ASP A 227 -11.35 -14.27 13.89
N SER A 228 -10.50 -13.57 14.63
CA SER A 228 -9.28 -14.17 15.18
C SER A 228 -9.54 -15.13 16.34
N GLU A 229 -10.72 -15.09 16.96
CA GLU A 229 -11.08 -15.97 18.08
C GLU A 229 -11.80 -17.24 17.59
N THR A 230 -12.68 -17.10 16.60
CA THR A 230 -13.60 -18.16 16.17
C THR A 230 -13.24 -18.79 14.82
N ALA A 231 -12.30 -18.19 14.09
CA ALA A 231 -11.96 -18.56 12.71
C ALA A 231 -13.14 -18.47 11.71
N HIS A 232 -14.23 -17.77 12.07
CA HIS A 232 -15.33 -17.50 11.14
C HIS A 232 -14.89 -16.48 10.08
N LEU A 233 -15.17 -16.76 8.81
CA LEU A 233 -14.95 -15.80 7.73
C LEU A 233 -15.98 -14.67 7.86
N LYS A 234 -15.53 -13.48 8.23
CA LYS A 234 -16.37 -12.28 8.40
C LYS A 234 -16.72 -11.68 7.05
N ALA A 235 -15.69 -11.47 6.22
CA ALA A 235 -15.87 -10.81 4.95
C ALA A 235 -14.86 -11.19 3.87
N ILE A 236 -15.35 -11.11 2.63
CA ILE A 236 -14.53 -11.04 1.41
C ILE A 236 -14.72 -9.64 0.87
N MET A 237 -13.66 -8.85 0.89
CA MET A 237 -13.71 -7.47 0.44
C MET A 237 -12.79 -7.28 -0.76
N MET A 238 -13.32 -6.67 -1.82
CA MET A 238 -12.60 -6.43 -3.06
C MET A 238 -12.72 -4.97 -3.44
N GLY A 239 -11.59 -4.32 -3.69
CA GLY A 239 -11.58 -2.92 -4.12
C GLY A 239 -10.53 -2.08 -3.42
N GLU A 240 -10.15 -0.98 -4.05
CA GLU A 240 -9.36 0.03 -3.36
C GLU A 240 -10.24 0.71 -2.32
N ILE A 241 -9.81 0.69 -1.06
CA ILE A 241 -10.42 1.49 -0.01
C ILE A 241 -9.99 2.94 -0.25
N THR A 242 -10.95 3.80 -0.61
CA THR A 242 -10.66 5.19 -0.98
C THR A 242 -11.12 6.18 0.08
N GLU A 243 -10.38 7.27 0.14
CA GLU A 243 -10.83 8.49 0.78
C GLU A 243 -11.62 9.36 -0.20
N LYS A 244 -12.75 9.91 0.28
CA LYS A 244 -13.69 10.71 -0.51
C LYS A 244 -13.06 11.90 -1.27
N ARG A 245 -12.04 12.54 -0.69
CA ARG A 245 -11.38 13.73 -1.25
C ARG A 245 -10.61 13.45 -2.54
N VAL A 246 -10.04 12.24 -2.67
CA VAL A 246 -9.15 11.87 -3.79
C VAL A 246 -9.74 10.79 -4.66
N GLY A 247 -10.51 9.87 -4.07
CA GLY A 247 -10.94 8.66 -4.77
C GLY A 247 -9.75 7.76 -5.13
N PHE A 248 -9.86 7.05 -6.25
CA PHE A 248 -8.80 6.18 -6.73
C PHE A 248 -7.68 6.98 -7.40
N SER A 249 -6.45 6.84 -6.91
CA SER A 249 -5.25 7.42 -7.54
C SER A 249 -4.17 6.38 -7.87
N SER A 250 -4.05 5.35 -7.05
CA SER A 250 -3.16 4.20 -7.25
C SER A 250 -3.63 3.06 -6.36
N VAL A 251 -3.19 1.85 -6.66
CA VAL A 251 -3.47 0.66 -5.85
C VAL A 251 -2.69 0.72 -4.53
N MET A 252 -3.35 0.39 -3.42
CA MET A 252 -2.86 0.45 -2.03
C MET A 252 -2.33 1.84 -1.63
N ALA A 253 -2.92 2.90 -2.17
CA ALA A 253 -2.37 4.24 -2.02
C ALA A 253 -2.72 4.88 -0.68
N LEU A 254 -3.96 4.65 -0.21
CA LEU A 254 -4.44 5.15 1.09
C LEU A 254 -3.57 4.63 2.23
N ARG A 255 -3.45 3.31 2.40
CA ARG A 255 -2.64 2.72 3.49
C ARG A 255 -1.18 3.17 3.43
N THR A 256 -0.65 3.38 2.22
CA THR A 256 0.74 3.80 2.03
C THR A 256 0.95 5.26 2.37
N GLY A 257 -0.03 6.11 2.07
CA GLY A 257 -0.10 7.46 2.63
C GLY A 257 -0.21 7.43 4.15
N ALA A 258 -1.11 6.62 4.69
CA ALA A 258 -1.34 6.53 6.14
C ALA A 258 -0.08 6.13 6.91
N THR A 259 0.69 5.11 6.47
CA THR A 259 1.98 4.79 7.10
C THR A 259 2.98 5.94 7.01
N THR A 260 2.97 6.70 5.90
CA THR A 260 3.80 7.92 5.81
C THR A 260 3.38 8.94 6.86
N GLY A 261 2.08 9.11 7.06
CA GLY A 261 1.53 9.95 8.14
C GLY A 261 2.00 9.50 9.52
N VAL A 262 1.96 8.20 9.81
CA VAL A 262 2.50 7.66 11.09
C VAL A 262 3.99 7.99 11.25
N GLY A 263 4.79 7.84 10.18
CA GLY A 263 6.19 8.26 10.17
C GLY A 263 6.35 9.75 10.50
N ILE A 264 5.61 10.62 9.80
CA ILE A 264 5.62 12.07 10.02
C ILE A 264 5.21 12.40 11.46
N ARG A 265 4.13 11.80 11.98
CA ARG A 265 3.61 12.00 13.35
C ARG A 265 4.71 11.94 14.39
N HIS A 266 5.55 10.91 14.29
CA HIS A 266 6.58 10.57 15.27
C HIS A 266 7.97 11.13 14.94
N LEU A 267 8.31 11.35 13.67
CA LEU A 267 9.69 11.58 13.24
C LEU A 267 9.96 12.98 12.66
N ALA A 268 8.93 13.70 12.20
CA ALA A 268 9.07 15.07 11.72
C ALA A 268 8.99 16.06 12.90
N ARG A 269 9.71 17.19 12.79
CA ARG A 269 9.57 18.29 13.76
C ARG A 269 8.12 18.76 13.85
N LYS A 270 7.68 19.21 15.03
CA LYS A 270 6.29 19.64 15.23
C LYS A 270 5.97 20.95 14.51
N ASN A 271 6.98 21.78 14.26
CA ASN A 271 6.89 23.06 13.56
C ASN A 271 7.25 22.96 12.06
N SER A 272 7.17 21.78 11.44
CA SER A 272 7.38 21.65 9.99
C SER A 272 6.28 22.39 9.22
N GLU A 273 6.67 23.28 8.32
CA GLU A 273 5.80 24.14 7.51
C GLU A 273 6.08 24.03 6.00
N VAL A 274 7.22 23.46 5.58
CA VAL A 274 7.60 23.28 4.17
C VAL A 274 7.88 21.81 3.88
N ALA A 275 7.26 21.28 2.82
CA ALA A 275 7.48 19.92 2.36
C ALA A 275 7.90 19.87 0.89
N GLY A 276 8.95 19.11 0.59
CA GLY A 276 9.41 18.81 -0.76
C GLY A 276 8.88 17.46 -1.24
N VAL A 277 8.50 17.37 -2.52
CA VAL A 277 7.94 16.14 -3.10
C VAL A 277 8.64 15.82 -4.42
N TYR A 278 9.38 14.71 -4.42
CA TYR A 278 9.85 14.05 -5.63
C TYR A 278 8.81 13.05 -6.13
N GLY A 279 8.26 13.33 -7.30
CA GLY A 279 7.30 12.47 -7.98
C GLY A 279 5.87 13.00 -7.92
N THR A 280 5.16 12.84 -9.04
CA THR A 280 3.79 13.37 -9.24
C THR A 280 2.81 12.26 -9.61
N GLY A 281 3.07 11.04 -9.12
CA GLY A 281 2.24 9.87 -9.34
C GLY A 281 1.11 9.71 -8.33
N GLY A 282 0.26 8.71 -8.52
CA GLY A 282 -0.90 8.48 -7.62
C GLY A 282 -0.52 8.18 -6.16
N GLN A 283 0.66 7.61 -5.92
CA GLN A 283 1.17 7.43 -4.56
C GLN A 283 1.43 8.79 -3.89
N ALA A 284 2.09 9.73 -4.59
CA ALA A 284 2.48 11.03 -4.05
C ALA A 284 1.29 11.85 -3.53
N LEU A 285 0.13 11.79 -4.20
CA LEU A 285 -1.10 12.48 -3.76
C LEU A 285 -1.46 12.14 -2.31
N HIS A 286 -1.46 10.85 -1.96
CA HIS A 286 -1.81 10.42 -0.60
C HIS A 286 -0.72 10.74 0.44
N LYS A 287 0.52 11.03 0.02
CA LYS A 287 1.61 11.40 0.96
C LYS A 287 1.53 12.88 1.26
N VAL A 288 1.18 13.70 0.27
CA VAL A 288 0.83 15.10 0.49
C VAL A 288 -0.34 15.21 1.46
N LEU A 289 -1.44 14.46 1.23
CA LEU A 289 -2.56 14.43 2.16
C LEU A 289 -2.16 14.01 3.57
N ALA A 290 -1.46 12.89 3.72
CA ALA A 290 -1.02 12.42 5.03
C ALA A 290 -0.10 13.44 5.73
N CYS A 291 0.78 14.10 4.97
CA CYS A 291 1.64 15.16 5.48
C CYS A 291 0.83 16.37 5.97
N SER A 292 -0.15 16.82 5.19
CA SER A 292 -1.06 17.92 5.57
C SER A 292 -1.98 17.58 6.74
N SER A 293 -2.32 16.29 6.92
CA SER A 293 -3.10 15.82 8.08
C SER A 293 -2.28 15.85 9.38
N GLU A 294 -0.96 15.69 9.29
CA GLU A 294 -0.09 15.58 10.47
C GLU A 294 0.68 16.86 10.79
N ARG A 295 0.86 17.76 9.81
CA ARG A 295 1.60 19.02 9.97
C ARG A 295 0.89 20.16 9.24
N ALA A 296 1.02 21.36 9.80
CA ALA A 296 0.49 22.60 9.22
C ALA A 296 1.40 23.10 8.09
N ILE A 297 1.52 22.31 7.02
CA ILE A 297 2.34 22.64 5.85
C ILE A 297 1.75 23.85 5.13
N LYS A 298 2.55 24.89 4.97
CA LYS A 298 2.20 26.13 4.25
C LYS A 298 2.66 26.11 2.80
N LYS A 299 3.69 25.31 2.48
CA LYS A 299 4.28 25.25 1.14
C LYS A 299 4.71 23.83 0.75
N TYR A 300 4.33 23.44 -0.46
CA TYR A 300 4.81 22.23 -1.12
C TYR A 300 5.70 22.57 -2.31
N LYS A 301 6.95 22.08 -2.29
CA LYS A 301 7.91 22.18 -3.39
C LYS A 301 7.82 20.90 -4.24
N ILE A 302 7.35 21.01 -5.48
CA ILE A 302 7.00 19.86 -6.31
C ILE A 302 8.00 19.69 -7.44
N TYR A 303 8.60 18.51 -7.53
CA TYR A 303 9.47 18.14 -8.64
C TYR A 303 9.10 16.77 -9.23
N SER A 304 9.13 16.72 -10.55
CA SER A 304 9.22 15.51 -11.35
C SER A 304 9.77 15.88 -12.73
N ARG A 305 10.30 14.91 -13.49
CA ARG A 305 10.96 15.18 -14.78
C ARG A 305 10.06 15.87 -15.81
N ASN A 306 8.75 15.65 -15.76
CA ASN A 306 7.81 16.15 -16.76
C ASN A 306 7.01 17.33 -16.17
N PRO A 307 7.15 18.56 -16.72
CA PRO A 307 6.47 19.74 -16.21
C PRO A 307 4.94 19.65 -16.30
N ASP A 308 4.39 19.03 -17.35
CA ASP A 308 2.93 18.88 -17.50
C ASP A 308 2.36 17.96 -16.41
N ASN A 309 3.12 16.93 -16.01
CA ASN A 309 2.74 16.07 -14.90
C ASN A 309 2.76 16.83 -13.56
N ARG A 310 3.68 17.79 -13.37
CA ARG A 310 3.72 18.63 -12.15
C ARG A 310 2.53 19.55 -12.10
N LYS A 311 2.22 20.26 -13.18
CA LYS A 311 1.03 21.12 -13.29
C LYS A 311 -0.25 20.35 -13.00
N ALA A 312 -0.47 19.22 -13.68
CA ALA A 312 -1.66 18.39 -13.48
C ALA A 312 -1.75 17.80 -12.05
N PHE A 313 -0.61 17.58 -11.38
CA PHE A 313 -0.58 17.13 -10.00
C PHE A 313 -0.94 18.25 -9.02
N ILE A 314 -0.41 19.44 -9.23
CA ILE A 314 -0.74 20.64 -8.45
C ILE A 314 -2.22 20.99 -8.61
N GLU A 315 -2.76 20.98 -9.84
CA GLU A 315 -4.19 21.21 -10.11
C GLU A 315 -5.11 20.25 -9.34
N LYS A 316 -4.67 19.00 -9.14
CA LYS A 316 -5.42 18.01 -8.34
C LYS A 316 -5.32 18.24 -6.84
N LEU A 317 -4.20 18.76 -6.34
CA LEU A 317 -3.95 18.96 -4.91
C LEU A 317 -4.47 20.29 -4.37
N ALA A 318 -4.40 21.35 -5.18
CA ALA A 318 -4.85 22.70 -4.81
C ALA A 318 -6.25 22.76 -4.18
N PRO A 319 -7.27 22.00 -4.64
CA PRO A 319 -8.58 22.01 -3.98
C PRO A 319 -8.65 21.17 -2.70
N LEU A 320 -7.64 20.35 -2.39
CA LEU A 320 -7.64 19.38 -1.30
C LEU A 320 -6.80 19.80 -0.09
N VAL A 321 -5.82 20.68 -0.32
CA VAL A 321 -4.81 21.08 0.65
C VAL A 321 -4.63 22.59 0.60
N ASP A 322 -4.74 23.22 1.77
CA ASP A 322 -4.58 24.67 1.93
C ASP A 322 -3.08 25.01 2.09
N ALA A 323 -2.36 25.05 0.97
CA ALA A 323 -0.94 25.37 0.91
C ALA A 323 -0.56 26.02 -0.43
N GLU A 324 0.55 26.74 -0.44
CA GLU A 324 1.22 27.18 -1.67
C GLU A 324 1.90 25.98 -2.35
N PHE A 325 1.79 25.90 -3.67
CA PHE A 325 2.50 24.90 -4.47
C PHE A 325 3.51 25.57 -5.39
N GLU A 326 4.78 25.18 -5.24
CA GLU A 326 5.89 25.67 -6.02
C GLU A 326 6.31 24.58 -7.03
N ASP A 327 6.20 24.89 -8.32
CA ASP A 327 6.63 24.02 -9.42
C ASP A 327 8.12 24.24 -9.68
N LEU A 328 8.95 23.23 -9.39
CA LEU A 328 10.40 23.29 -9.54
C LEU A 328 10.91 22.54 -10.77
N ASP A 329 11.93 23.09 -11.42
CA ASP A 329 12.66 22.49 -12.55
C ASP A 329 14.03 21.90 -12.17
N ASP A 330 14.60 22.29 -11.03
CA ASP A 330 15.80 21.69 -10.42
C ASP A 330 15.40 20.78 -9.24
N PRO A 331 15.79 19.48 -9.25
CA PRO A 331 15.56 18.60 -8.11
C PRO A 331 16.24 19.07 -6.81
N ARG A 332 17.32 19.85 -6.86
CA ARG A 332 18.06 20.32 -5.67
C ARG A 332 17.23 21.24 -4.78
N GLU A 333 16.43 22.09 -5.41
CA GLU A 333 15.61 23.10 -4.73
C GLU A 333 14.48 22.48 -3.90
N VAL A 334 14.17 21.20 -4.11
CA VAL A 334 13.21 20.44 -3.29
C VAL A 334 13.75 20.20 -1.87
N CYS A 335 15.04 19.90 -1.73
CA CYS A 335 15.67 19.65 -0.43
C CYS A 335 16.00 20.95 0.31
N ARG A 336 16.38 22.01 -0.41
CA ARG A 336 16.77 23.28 0.21
C ARG A 336 15.62 23.91 0.99
N ASP A 337 15.87 24.43 2.20
CA ASP A 337 14.89 25.15 3.01
C ASP A 337 13.54 24.38 3.17
N THR A 338 13.62 23.06 3.33
CA THR A 338 12.48 22.15 3.44
C THR A 338 12.54 21.41 4.77
N ASP A 339 11.41 21.16 5.42
CA ASP A 339 11.37 20.40 6.67
C ASP A 339 11.15 18.90 6.44
N ILE A 340 10.33 18.54 5.43
CA ILE A 340 9.96 17.16 5.12
C ILE A 340 10.21 16.88 3.63
N VAL A 341 11.03 15.89 3.32
CA VAL A 341 11.36 15.49 1.94
C VAL A 341 10.69 14.15 1.63
N ILE A 342 9.76 14.14 0.67
CA ILE A 342 8.97 12.96 0.29
C ILE A 342 9.37 12.49 -1.10
N CYS A 343 9.83 11.24 -1.19
CA CYS A 343 10.06 10.55 -2.47
C CYS A 343 8.95 9.53 -2.73
N ALA A 344 8.23 9.71 -3.84
CA ALA A 344 7.16 8.82 -4.29
C ALA A 344 7.17 8.67 -5.81
N THR A 345 8.24 8.07 -6.31
CA THR A 345 8.56 7.92 -7.74
C THR A 345 8.46 6.46 -8.21
N ASN A 346 8.48 6.27 -9.53
CA ASN A 346 8.66 4.95 -10.15
C ASN A 346 10.13 4.69 -10.54
N SER A 347 11.07 5.51 -10.05
CA SER A 347 12.49 5.37 -10.41
C SER A 347 13.04 4.03 -9.94
N ASN A 348 14.00 3.50 -10.69
CA ASN A 348 14.83 2.38 -10.24
C ASN A 348 16.15 2.88 -9.62
N VAL A 349 16.49 4.15 -9.83
CA VAL A 349 17.76 4.78 -9.42
C VAL A 349 17.50 5.95 -8.48
N PRO A 350 18.50 6.37 -7.67
CA PRO A 350 18.37 7.50 -6.76
C PRO A 350 17.83 8.76 -7.45
N VAL A 351 16.95 9.50 -6.76
CA VAL A 351 16.26 10.67 -7.33
C VAL A 351 16.73 12.00 -6.75
N PHE A 352 17.51 11.96 -5.67
CA PHE A 352 18.18 13.09 -5.06
C PHE A 352 19.52 12.63 -4.47
N ASP A 353 20.40 13.59 -4.24
CA ASP A 353 21.70 13.39 -3.58
C ASP A 353 21.56 13.67 -2.09
N GLY A 354 22.04 12.74 -1.26
CA GLY A 354 22.03 12.88 0.19
C GLY A 354 22.80 14.11 0.69
N ASP A 355 23.78 14.61 -0.06
CA ASP A 355 24.51 15.84 0.28
C ASP A 355 23.64 17.10 0.22
N TRP A 356 22.48 17.07 -0.42
CA TRP A 356 21.54 18.21 -0.45
C TRP A 356 20.69 18.31 0.82
N LEU A 357 20.70 17.29 1.68
CA LEU A 357 19.93 17.31 2.92
C LEU A 357 20.45 18.38 3.87
N GLU A 358 19.57 18.92 4.71
CA GLU A 358 19.86 19.94 5.72
C GLU A 358 19.55 19.39 7.12
N PRO A 359 20.19 19.90 8.18
CA PRO A 359 19.85 19.52 9.55
C PRO A 359 18.36 19.66 9.84
N GLY A 360 17.82 18.72 10.61
CA GLY A 360 16.43 18.75 11.05
C GLY A 360 15.40 18.27 10.04
N GLN A 361 15.83 17.77 8.88
CA GLN A 361 14.92 17.23 7.88
C GLN A 361 14.36 15.86 8.23
N HIS A 362 13.13 15.60 7.81
CA HIS A 362 12.53 14.27 7.79
C HIS A 362 12.40 13.77 6.36
N VAL A 363 13.16 12.74 6.01
CA VAL A 363 13.20 12.14 4.67
C VAL A 363 12.31 10.90 4.63
N ILE A 364 11.52 10.75 3.57
CA ILE A 364 10.65 9.60 3.34
C ILE A 364 10.89 9.05 1.94
N THR A 365 11.09 7.74 1.83
CA THR A 365 11.05 7.01 0.55
C THR A 365 10.01 5.90 0.63
N VAL A 366 9.42 5.52 -0.50
CA VAL A 366 8.29 4.55 -0.53
C VAL A 366 8.52 3.40 -1.49
N VAL A 367 9.58 3.44 -2.32
CA VAL A 367 9.94 2.31 -3.18
C VAL A 367 10.55 1.19 -2.34
N GLY A 368 9.75 0.14 -2.14
CA GLY A 368 10.26 -1.16 -1.71
C GLY A 368 10.83 -1.94 -2.90
N SER A 369 12.16 -2.05 -2.98
CA SER A 369 12.83 -2.92 -3.97
C SER A 369 12.41 -4.37 -3.83
N ASN A 370 12.66 -5.15 -4.89
CA ASN A 370 12.43 -6.59 -4.89
C ASN A 370 13.57 -7.28 -5.63
N ASN A 371 14.36 -8.07 -4.90
CA ASN A 371 15.45 -8.88 -5.44
C ASN A 371 14.97 -9.89 -6.50
N SER A 372 13.69 -10.26 -6.52
CA SER A 372 13.15 -11.22 -7.49
C SER A 372 13.19 -10.66 -8.92
N LEU A 373 13.17 -9.34 -9.09
CA LEU A 373 13.30 -8.72 -10.41
C LEU A 373 14.72 -8.88 -10.96
N VAL A 374 15.71 -8.75 -10.09
CA VAL A 374 17.13 -8.98 -10.42
C VAL A 374 17.37 -10.47 -10.67
N LYS A 375 16.92 -11.34 -9.76
CA LYS A 375 17.02 -12.81 -9.92
C LYS A 375 16.32 -13.34 -11.17
N GLY A 376 15.23 -12.68 -11.58
CA GLY A 376 14.50 -12.99 -12.80
C GLY A 376 15.15 -12.44 -14.08
N GLY A 377 16.24 -11.69 -13.97
CA GLY A 377 16.94 -11.09 -15.12
C GLY A 377 16.24 -9.87 -15.73
N TRP A 378 15.24 -9.31 -15.06
CA TRP A 378 14.47 -8.17 -15.57
C TRP A 378 15.10 -6.82 -15.28
N LEU A 379 15.94 -6.75 -14.24
CA LEU A 379 16.71 -5.57 -13.84
C LEU A 379 18.15 -5.98 -13.54
N GLU A 380 19.09 -5.09 -13.84
CA GLU A 380 20.51 -5.28 -13.56
C GLU A 380 20.83 -5.10 -12.06
N SER A 381 20.15 -4.16 -11.41
CA SER A 381 20.31 -3.86 -9.99
C SER A 381 18.96 -3.67 -9.30
N GLY A 382 18.97 -3.66 -7.96
CA GLY A 382 17.76 -3.43 -7.20
C GLY A 382 17.29 -1.98 -7.30
N ARG A 383 15.97 -1.78 -7.20
CA ARG A 383 15.33 -0.46 -7.26
C ARG A 383 15.57 0.32 -5.97
N ARG A 384 15.90 1.60 -6.07
CA ARG A 384 15.98 2.52 -4.91
C ARG A 384 15.73 3.96 -5.31
N GLU A 385 15.25 4.76 -4.35
CA GLU A 385 15.03 6.22 -4.52
C GLU A 385 16.09 7.06 -3.81
N ASN A 386 16.69 6.51 -2.75
CA ASN A 386 17.78 7.12 -1.99
C ASN A 386 19.13 6.67 -2.52
N ASP A 387 20.15 7.51 -2.39
CA ASP A 387 21.54 7.12 -2.50
C ASP A 387 22.11 6.62 -1.15
N ASP A 388 23.38 6.23 -1.14
CA ASP A 388 24.07 5.76 0.08
C ASP A 388 24.29 6.91 1.05
N ARG A 389 24.53 8.11 0.52
CA ARG A 389 24.77 9.31 1.31
C ARG A 389 23.57 9.70 2.17
N THR A 390 22.36 9.49 1.68
CA THR A 390 21.11 9.65 2.46
C THR A 390 21.12 8.75 3.69
N CYS A 391 21.48 7.47 3.52
CA CYS A 391 21.56 6.52 4.62
C CYS A 391 22.67 6.88 5.63
N GLU A 392 23.81 7.32 5.13
CA GLU A 392 24.95 7.75 5.94
C GLU A 392 24.60 8.99 6.79
N ARG A 393 23.94 9.99 6.20
CA ARG A 393 23.62 11.27 6.86
C ARG A 393 22.43 11.20 7.81
N ALA A 394 21.51 10.28 7.61
CA ALA A 394 20.41 10.07 8.57
C ALA A 394 21.00 9.78 9.96
N SER A 395 20.41 10.32 11.02
CA SER A 395 20.81 9.98 12.40
C SER A 395 20.41 8.55 12.74
N PHE A 396 19.22 8.15 12.29
CA PHE A 396 18.72 6.77 12.30
C PHE A 396 17.72 6.58 11.17
N ILE A 397 17.50 5.32 10.79
CA ILE A 397 16.62 4.92 9.69
C ILE A 397 15.46 4.12 10.26
N VAL A 398 14.24 4.58 10.00
CA VAL A 398 13.03 3.87 10.39
C VAL A 398 12.50 3.08 9.21
N THR A 399 12.23 1.80 9.44
CA THR A 399 11.55 0.91 8.50
C THR A 399 10.20 0.49 9.06
N ASN A 400 9.29 0.03 8.20
CA ASN A 400 8.03 -0.52 8.70
C ASN A 400 8.26 -1.89 9.34
N TRP A 401 9.18 -2.69 8.79
CA TRP A 401 9.58 -3.99 9.32
C TRP A 401 10.90 -4.49 8.69
N LYS A 402 11.91 -4.80 9.52
CA LYS A 402 13.26 -5.26 9.11
C LYS A 402 13.23 -6.60 8.39
N GLU A 403 12.43 -7.54 8.86
CA GLU A 403 12.32 -8.87 8.24
C GLU A 403 11.97 -8.78 6.75
N SER A 404 11.15 -7.79 6.38
CA SER A 404 10.78 -7.57 4.99
C SER A 404 11.87 -6.92 4.14
N VAL A 405 12.76 -6.13 4.74
CA VAL A 405 13.97 -5.60 4.10
C VAL A 405 14.84 -6.77 3.65
N ILE A 406 15.07 -7.71 4.56
CA ILE A 406 15.89 -8.90 4.35
C ILE A 406 15.24 -9.81 3.29
N GLN A 407 13.98 -10.18 3.51
CA GLN A 407 13.29 -11.15 2.65
C GLN A 407 13.20 -10.67 1.19
N ASP A 408 12.85 -9.40 0.98
CA ASP A 408 12.72 -8.84 -0.37
C ASP A 408 14.06 -8.36 -0.95
N GLY A 409 15.15 -8.41 -0.17
CA GLY A 409 16.46 -7.87 -0.57
C GLY A 409 16.36 -6.41 -0.99
N GLN A 410 15.88 -5.56 -0.08
CA GLN A 410 15.52 -4.19 -0.43
C GLN A 410 16.77 -3.31 -0.63
N ALA A 411 17.18 -3.15 -1.89
CA ALA A 411 18.39 -2.45 -2.31
C ALA A 411 18.66 -1.11 -1.61
N GLY A 412 17.65 -0.27 -1.41
CA GLY A 412 17.80 1.04 -0.75
C GLY A 412 18.41 0.98 0.66
N LEU A 413 18.36 -0.18 1.32
CA LEU A 413 18.99 -0.42 2.63
C LEU A 413 20.02 -1.55 2.58
N MET A 414 19.73 -2.65 1.86
CA MET A 414 20.64 -3.79 1.76
C MET A 414 21.97 -3.42 1.11
N GLU A 415 21.97 -2.62 0.03
CA GLU A 415 23.21 -2.24 -0.65
C GLU A 415 24.13 -1.38 0.25
N PRO A 416 23.65 -0.29 0.92
CA PRO A 416 24.44 0.45 1.90
C PRO A 416 25.00 -0.42 3.05
N ILE A 417 24.23 -1.42 3.51
CA ILE A 417 24.66 -2.34 4.58
C ILE A 417 25.77 -3.26 4.08
N GLU A 418 25.58 -3.87 2.91
CA GLU A 418 26.54 -4.78 2.28
C GLU A 418 27.84 -4.05 1.90
N ALA A 419 27.75 -2.77 1.52
CA ALA A 419 28.89 -1.90 1.26
C ALA A 419 29.57 -1.37 2.53
N GLY A 420 29.00 -1.60 3.72
CA GLY A 420 29.55 -1.12 4.99
C GLY A 420 29.37 0.38 5.24
N VAL A 421 28.48 1.05 4.50
CA VAL A 421 28.15 2.49 4.68
C VAL A 421 27.33 2.70 5.96
N ILE A 422 26.44 1.76 6.26
CA ILE A 422 25.66 1.72 7.50
C ILE A 422 25.62 0.29 8.04
N THR A 423 25.20 0.15 9.29
CA THR A 423 25.00 -1.13 9.96
C THR A 423 23.55 -1.26 10.47
N TRP A 424 23.14 -2.48 10.83
CA TRP A 424 21.76 -2.78 11.24
C TRP A 424 21.31 -2.08 12.53
N ASP A 425 22.24 -1.67 13.39
CA ASP A 425 22.01 -0.87 14.59
C ASP A 425 21.44 0.53 14.28
N LYS A 426 21.70 1.06 13.08
CA LYS A 426 21.12 2.31 12.61
C LYS A 426 19.64 2.17 12.20
N ILE A 427 19.17 0.94 12.03
CA ILE A 427 17.81 0.65 11.57
C ILE A 427 16.91 0.35 12.76
N VAL A 428 15.79 1.05 12.82
CA VAL A 428 14.74 0.93 13.82
C VAL A 428 13.42 0.60 13.12
N GLU A 429 12.52 -0.11 13.78
CA GLU A 429 11.18 -0.33 13.24
C GLU A 429 10.19 0.71 13.74
N LEU A 430 9.21 1.06 12.90
CA LEU A 430 8.18 2.03 13.25
C LEU A 430 7.39 1.59 14.51
N GLY A 431 7.19 0.29 14.70
CA GLY A 431 6.59 -0.27 15.90
C GLY A 431 7.41 -0.02 17.18
N GLU A 432 8.74 -0.01 17.10
CA GLU A 432 9.62 0.32 18.24
C GLU A 432 9.43 1.78 18.68
N ILE A 433 9.18 2.69 17.72
CA ILE A 433 8.86 4.10 18.00
C ILE A 433 7.48 4.22 18.66
N ILE A 434 6.47 3.57 18.07
CA ILE A 434 5.07 3.64 18.53
C ILE A 434 4.91 3.07 19.95
N SER A 435 5.65 2.00 20.27
CA SER A 435 5.66 1.38 21.60
C SER A 435 6.56 2.09 22.63
N GLY A 436 7.35 3.08 22.20
CA GLY A 436 8.31 3.79 23.05
C GLY A 436 9.60 3.02 23.35
N ALA A 437 9.82 1.87 22.71
CA ALA A 437 11.07 1.11 22.82
C ALA A 437 12.27 1.88 22.22
N HIS A 438 12.02 2.75 21.24
CA HIS A 438 12.98 3.71 20.72
C HIS A 438 12.38 5.13 20.78
N PRO A 439 13.13 6.15 21.23
CA PRO A 439 12.58 7.48 21.52
C PRO A 439 12.16 8.28 20.27
N GLY A 440 12.60 7.84 19.09
CA GLY A 440 12.41 8.57 17.84
C GLY A 440 13.32 9.78 17.77
N ARG A 441 12.81 10.89 17.22
CA ARG A 441 13.55 12.15 17.13
C ARG A 441 13.75 12.71 18.55
N THR A 442 14.99 13.00 18.90
CA THR A 442 15.35 13.59 20.21
C THR A 442 15.84 15.02 20.11
N THR A 443 16.31 15.46 18.94
CA THR A 443 16.73 16.84 18.71
C THR A 443 16.22 17.40 17.39
N ASP A 444 16.16 18.74 17.29
CA ASP A 444 15.66 19.42 16.10
C ASP A 444 16.63 19.35 14.92
N ASP A 445 17.92 19.06 15.12
CA ASP A 445 18.93 19.00 14.06
C ASP A 445 19.09 17.60 13.43
N GLU A 446 18.51 16.55 14.05
CA GLU A 446 18.58 15.18 13.52
C GLU A 446 17.97 15.09 12.12
N ILE A 447 18.62 14.37 11.22
CA ILE A 447 18.01 13.96 9.96
C ILE A 447 17.35 12.60 10.19
N THR A 448 16.03 12.53 10.14
CA THR A 448 15.31 11.27 10.33
C THR A 448 14.91 10.70 8.98
N TYR A 449 15.26 9.44 8.70
CA TYR A 449 14.91 8.80 7.43
C TYR A 449 13.89 7.67 7.63
N HIS A 450 12.65 7.86 7.16
CA HIS A 450 11.65 6.80 7.07
C HIS A 450 11.68 6.13 5.70
N ALA A 451 12.32 4.96 5.64
CA ALA A 451 12.16 4.04 4.53
C ALA A 451 10.82 3.30 4.69
N ASN A 452 9.74 3.84 4.12
CA ASN A 452 8.40 3.25 4.11
C ASN A 452 8.38 2.06 3.14
N ASN A 453 9.00 0.98 3.59
CA ASN A 453 9.61 -0.03 2.73
C ASN A 453 8.65 -1.14 2.28
N ASN A 454 7.55 -1.36 2.99
CA ASN A 454 6.43 -2.17 2.52
C ASN A 454 5.11 -1.92 3.28
N GLY A 455 3.99 -2.45 2.77
CA GLY A 455 2.79 -2.64 3.58
C GLY A 455 2.87 -3.93 4.39
N THR A 456 2.34 -3.89 5.61
CA THR A 456 2.14 -5.07 6.48
C THR A 456 0.67 -5.40 6.55
N ALA A 457 0.35 -6.70 6.63
CA ALA A 457 -1.03 -7.15 6.73
C ALA A 457 -1.73 -6.57 7.96
N ALA A 458 -1.01 -6.38 9.07
CA ALA A 458 -1.52 -5.68 10.24
C ALA A 458 -2.06 -4.28 9.87
N SER A 459 -1.26 -3.44 9.20
CA SER A 459 -1.70 -2.10 8.77
C SER A 459 -2.89 -2.14 7.79
N ASP A 460 -2.91 -3.10 6.88
CA ASP A 460 -3.97 -3.24 5.88
C ASP A 460 -5.28 -3.73 6.52
N LEU A 461 -5.20 -4.71 7.43
CA LEU A 461 -6.36 -5.30 8.09
C LEU A 461 -6.96 -4.38 9.16
N ALA A 462 -6.19 -3.46 9.74
CA ALA A 462 -6.72 -2.40 10.60
C ALA A 462 -7.77 -1.54 9.86
N ILE A 463 -7.38 -1.07 8.68
CA ILE A 463 -8.26 -0.29 7.80
C ILE A 463 -9.41 -1.18 7.34
N ALA A 464 -9.12 -2.41 6.92
CA ALA A 464 -10.12 -3.31 6.36
C ALA A 464 -11.22 -3.66 7.37
N GLN A 465 -10.86 -3.95 8.62
CA GLN A 465 -11.79 -4.26 9.70
C GLN A 465 -12.68 -3.05 10.01
N TRP A 466 -12.11 -1.85 10.08
CA TRP A 466 -12.89 -0.63 10.30
C TRP A 466 -13.86 -0.34 9.14
N VAL A 467 -13.42 -0.52 7.90
CA VAL A 467 -14.27 -0.36 6.70
C VAL A 467 -15.38 -1.40 6.68
N HIS A 468 -15.07 -2.65 7.04
CA HIS A 468 -16.07 -3.70 7.19
C HIS A 468 -17.19 -3.25 8.15
N ASP A 469 -16.83 -2.81 9.35
CA ASP A 469 -17.80 -2.43 10.37
C ASP A 469 -18.65 -1.23 9.91
N LYS A 470 -18.02 -0.25 9.24
CA LYS A 470 -18.74 0.89 8.65
C LYS A 470 -19.66 0.49 7.52
N CYS A 471 -19.26 -0.43 6.65
CA CYS A 471 -20.14 -0.94 5.61
C CYS A 471 -21.35 -1.68 6.19
N VAL A 472 -21.17 -2.45 7.27
CA VAL A 472 -22.28 -3.08 8.00
C VAL A 472 -23.25 -2.03 8.54
N GLU A 473 -22.74 -0.99 9.23
CA GLU A 473 -23.56 0.12 9.75
C GLU A 473 -24.33 0.84 8.63
N MET A 474 -23.70 1.01 7.47
CA MET A 474 -24.29 1.70 6.31
C MET A 474 -25.21 0.80 5.46
N GLY A 475 -25.32 -0.49 5.79
CA GLY A 475 -26.07 -1.46 4.99
C GLY A 475 -25.50 -1.69 3.59
N ARG A 476 -24.17 -1.58 3.43
CA ARG A 476 -23.45 -1.85 2.17
C ARG A 476 -22.97 -3.30 2.09
N GLY A 477 -22.81 -3.79 0.87
CA GLY A 477 -22.40 -5.17 0.59
C GLY A 477 -23.55 -6.16 0.45
N GLN A 478 -23.17 -7.39 0.13
CA GLN A 478 -24.08 -8.50 -0.08
C GLN A 478 -23.75 -9.63 0.89
N LYS A 479 -24.77 -10.19 1.54
CA LYS A 479 -24.60 -11.42 2.32
C LYS A 479 -24.51 -12.63 1.39
N ILE A 480 -23.47 -13.42 1.59
CA ILE A 480 -23.28 -14.72 0.93
C ILE A 480 -23.52 -15.79 1.99
N GLU A 481 -24.43 -16.70 1.70
CA GLU A 481 -24.70 -17.87 2.53
C GLU A 481 -23.74 -19.00 2.14
N ILE A 482 -22.99 -19.50 3.11
CA ILE A 482 -22.11 -20.66 2.95
C ILE A 482 -22.50 -21.73 3.97
N PRO A 483 -22.50 -23.03 3.60
CA PRO A 483 -22.77 -24.08 4.57
C PRO A 483 -21.70 -24.11 5.66
N VAL A 484 -22.10 -24.41 6.89
CA VAL A 484 -21.20 -24.64 8.01
C VAL A 484 -20.21 -25.77 7.64
N PRO A 485 -18.90 -25.63 7.92
CA PRO A 485 -17.93 -26.69 7.68
C PRO A 485 -18.39 -28.05 8.24
N GLY A 486 -18.41 -29.07 7.38
CA GLY A 486 -18.87 -30.42 7.75
C GLY A 486 -20.37 -30.68 7.56
N THR A 487 -21.14 -29.68 7.09
CA THR A 487 -22.55 -29.85 6.70
C THR A 487 -22.75 -29.83 5.18
N GLN A 488 -21.66 -29.77 4.40
CA GLN A 488 -21.68 -29.96 2.94
C GLN A 488 -21.79 -31.44 2.60
#